data_AF-A0A6N7M931-F1
#
_entry.id   AF-A0A6N7M931-F1
#
_cell.length_a   1.000
_cell.length_b   1.000
_cell.length_c   1.000
_cell.angle_alpha   90.00
_cell.angle_beta   90.00
_cell.angle_gamma   90.00
#
_symmetry.space_group_name_H-M   'P 1'
#
loop_
_entity.id
_entity.type
_entity.pdbx_description
1 polymer ?
#
loop_
_entity_poly.entity_id
_entity_poly.type
_entity_poly.pdbx_seq_one_letter_code
_entity_poly.pdbx_strand_id
1 'polypeptide(L)'
;MHARGKSDSCGAHIDFNCNNVVVQYNLSMDNAGGFVEILGNDHNCCYRYNISINDGFRIKGQNGAHQEGKVLWTSGYVGRGNQKTGPFNSYIYNNTIYVKEDIRSCFSFTRTTEGILIANNIFYIPGETVDVSGDQDTQVEDQNLTISNVVFANNLYQNISILPGSLTIKDSNPFVGDPGFQNTGGSEPSDYVPTNLELIKDKGIKIQMIPGDAVGLTVGLDVKTDFFGNPIKELPDLGAVEIQ
;
A
#
# COMPACT_ATOMS: atom_id res chain seq x y z
N MET A 1 -10.51 -12.73 0.74
CA MET A 1 -11.72 -12.15 1.36
C MET A 1 -12.35 -11.20 0.34
N HIS A 2 -13.67 -11.24 0.10
CA HIS A 2 -14.39 -10.41 -0.90
C HIS A 2 -15.30 -9.37 -0.23
N ALA A 3 -14.74 -8.38 0.46
CA ALA A 3 -15.51 -7.38 1.20
C ALA A 3 -16.30 -6.45 0.26
N ARG A 4 -17.53 -6.09 0.67
CA ARG A 4 -18.46 -5.24 -0.08
C ARG A 4 -19.14 -4.26 0.86
N GLY A 5 -19.36 -3.03 0.40
CA GLY A 5 -19.92 -1.98 1.23
C GLY A 5 -19.81 -0.61 0.57
N LYS A 6 -20.50 0.37 1.16
CA LYS A 6 -20.62 1.73 0.60
C LYS A 6 -19.44 2.64 0.96
N SER A 7 -18.78 2.40 2.08
CA SER A 7 -17.69 3.24 2.62
C SER A 7 -16.44 2.39 2.85
N ASP A 8 -16.28 1.81 4.02
CA ASP A 8 -15.15 0.91 4.30
C ASP A 8 -15.43 -0.44 3.63
N SER A 9 -14.40 -1.19 3.22
CA SER A 9 -14.48 -2.57 2.69
C SER A 9 -13.10 -3.02 2.22
N CYS A 10 -12.03 -2.69 2.95
CA CYS A 10 -10.70 -3.19 2.64
C CYS A 10 -10.53 -4.63 3.12
N GLY A 11 -9.60 -5.39 2.54
CA GLY A 11 -9.31 -6.75 3.02
C GLY A 11 -8.87 -6.77 4.49
N ALA A 12 -8.11 -5.76 4.89
CA ALA A 12 -7.93 -5.32 6.27
C ALA A 12 -7.75 -3.80 6.23
N HIS A 13 -8.28 -3.10 7.23
CA HIS A 13 -7.92 -1.71 7.48
C HIS A 13 -7.41 -1.54 8.90
N ILE A 14 -6.61 -0.52 9.11
CA ILE A 14 -6.20 -0.07 10.42
C ILE A 14 -7.06 1.16 10.71
N ASP A 15 -8.05 0.95 11.58
CA ASP A 15 -9.00 1.98 11.99
C ASP A 15 -8.30 2.98 12.94
N PHE A 16 -8.87 4.17 13.10
CA PHE A 16 -8.21 5.30 13.76
C PHE A 16 -7.94 5.03 15.26
N ASN A 17 -6.92 5.69 15.80
CA ASN A 17 -6.41 5.52 17.18
C ASN A 17 -5.76 4.15 17.47
N CYS A 18 -5.22 3.48 16.46
CA CYS A 18 -4.49 2.23 16.60
C CYS A 18 -2.99 2.45 16.81
N ASN A 19 -2.29 1.47 17.40
CA ASN A 19 -0.86 1.56 17.67
C ASN A 19 -0.19 0.22 17.41
N ASN A 20 0.95 0.22 16.71
CA ASN A 20 1.80 -0.95 16.49
C ASN A 20 1.09 -2.14 15.82
N VAL A 21 0.16 -1.85 14.90
CA VAL A 21 -0.57 -2.88 14.15
C VAL A 21 0.27 -3.30 12.95
N VAL A 22 0.45 -4.61 12.76
CA VAL A 22 1.19 -5.17 11.63
C VAL A 22 0.31 -6.16 10.88
N VAL A 23 0.00 -5.83 9.63
CA VAL A 23 -0.68 -6.70 8.65
C VAL A 23 0.38 -7.37 7.80
N GLN A 24 0.57 -8.67 8.01
CA GLN A 24 1.66 -9.43 7.38
C GLN A 24 1.25 -10.83 6.95
N TYR A 25 1.71 -11.25 5.76
CA TYR A 25 1.44 -12.56 5.15
C TYR A 25 -0.05 -12.83 4.86
N ASN A 26 -0.79 -11.79 4.45
CA ASN A 26 -2.22 -11.89 4.15
C ASN A 26 -2.46 -11.87 2.64
N LEU A 27 -3.42 -12.69 2.21
CA LEU A 27 -4.04 -12.58 0.89
C LEU A 27 -5.33 -11.77 1.00
N SER A 28 -5.37 -10.62 0.35
CA SER A 28 -6.60 -9.89 0.09
C SER A 28 -6.94 -9.95 -1.40
N MET A 29 -8.23 -10.07 -1.71
CA MET A 29 -8.65 -10.26 -3.09
C MET A 29 -10.05 -9.72 -3.35
N ASP A 30 -10.20 -8.90 -4.39
CA ASP A 30 -11.49 -8.45 -4.89
C ASP A 30 -12.30 -7.79 -3.78
N ASN A 31 -11.68 -6.89 -3.01
CA ASN A 31 -12.34 -6.07 -2.00
C ASN A 31 -12.79 -4.74 -2.60
N ALA A 32 -14.00 -4.29 -2.26
CA ALA A 32 -14.54 -3.03 -2.79
C ALA A 32 -13.75 -1.80 -2.30
N GLY A 33 -13.27 -1.84 -1.05
CA GLY A 33 -12.64 -0.70 -0.38
C GLY A 33 -11.17 -0.52 -0.69
N GLY A 34 -10.42 -1.61 -0.87
CA GLY A 34 -8.99 -1.48 -1.11
C GLY A 34 -8.11 -2.51 -0.44
N PHE A 35 -6.81 -2.24 -0.55
CA PHE A 35 -5.74 -3.04 0.04
C PHE A 35 -5.22 -2.39 1.32
N VAL A 36 -4.50 -1.27 1.24
CA VAL A 36 -4.01 -0.54 2.42
C VAL A 36 -4.94 0.62 2.75
N GLU A 37 -5.48 0.59 3.96
CA GLU A 37 -6.18 1.72 4.59
C GLU A 37 -5.62 1.88 6.01
N ILE A 38 -5.00 3.04 6.27
CA ILE A 38 -4.52 3.45 7.58
C ILE A 38 -5.18 4.78 7.92
N LEU A 39 -6.01 4.80 8.96
CA LEU A 39 -6.77 5.97 9.34
C LEU A 39 -5.98 6.90 10.26
N GLY A 40 -6.67 7.89 10.82
CA GLY A 40 -6.03 8.99 11.53
C GLY A 40 -5.56 8.61 12.93
N ASN A 41 -4.53 9.31 13.41
CA ASN A 41 -3.96 9.09 14.74
C ASN A 41 -3.53 7.63 15.00
N ASP A 42 -3.14 6.92 13.94
CA ASP A 42 -2.51 5.60 14.06
C ASP A 42 -1.00 5.76 14.18
N HIS A 43 -0.34 4.98 15.02
CA HIS A 43 1.10 5.10 15.28
C HIS A 43 1.83 3.80 14.95
N ASN A 44 2.92 3.88 14.19
CA ASN A 44 3.83 2.77 13.90
C ASN A 44 3.11 1.55 13.31
N CYS A 45 2.24 1.79 12.33
CA CYS A 45 1.41 0.75 11.71
C CYS A 45 2.01 0.28 10.38
N CYS A 46 1.76 -0.99 10.02
CA CYS A 46 2.46 -1.61 8.91
C CYS A 46 1.62 -2.57 8.06
N TYR A 47 1.87 -2.54 6.75
CA TYR A 47 1.53 -3.59 5.80
C TYR A 47 2.81 -4.13 5.16
N ARG A 48 3.13 -5.42 5.37
CA ARG A 48 4.31 -6.04 4.77
C ARG A 48 4.13 -7.47 4.32
N TYR A 49 4.81 -7.88 3.24
CA TYR A 49 4.75 -9.27 2.75
C TYR A 49 3.32 -9.78 2.55
N ASN A 50 2.41 -8.93 2.07
CA ASN A 50 1.04 -9.31 1.70
C ASN A 50 0.89 -9.40 0.19
N ILE A 51 -0.08 -10.17 -0.26
CA ILE A 51 -0.49 -10.25 -1.67
C ILE A 51 -1.91 -9.68 -1.79
N SER A 52 -2.08 -8.70 -2.67
CA SER A 52 -3.36 -8.04 -2.97
C SER A 52 -3.74 -8.29 -4.42
N ILE A 53 -4.94 -8.79 -4.66
CA ILE A 53 -5.45 -9.12 -5.99
C ILE A 53 -6.75 -8.36 -6.26
N ASN A 54 -6.77 -7.42 -7.20
CA ASN A 54 -7.99 -6.71 -7.65
C ASN A 54 -8.73 -5.96 -6.53
N ASP A 55 -8.02 -5.56 -5.48
CA ASP A 55 -8.59 -4.76 -4.40
C ASP A 55 -8.74 -3.29 -4.81
N GLY A 56 -9.84 -2.67 -4.36
CA GLY A 56 -10.09 -1.25 -4.54
C GLY A 56 -10.86 -0.87 -5.80
N PHE A 57 -11.77 -1.72 -6.27
CA PHE A 57 -12.49 -1.49 -7.53
C PHE A 57 -13.67 -0.50 -7.44
N ARG A 58 -14.11 -0.13 -6.24
CA ARG A 58 -15.35 0.65 -6.08
C ARG A 58 -15.18 2.08 -6.57
N ILE A 59 -16.15 2.56 -7.34
CA ILE A 59 -16.19 3.96 -7.81
C ILE A 59 -17.20 4.76 -6.99
N LYS A 60 -16.74 5.86 -6.38
CA LYS A 60 -17.58 6.79 -5.61
C LYS A 60 -18.72 7.34 -6.46
N GLY A 61 -19.92 7.42 -5.88
CA GLY A 61 -21.12 7.90 -6.56
C GLY A 61 -21.81 6.86 -7.45
N GLN A 62 -21.18 5.71 -7.72
CA GLN A 62 -21.82 4.59 -8.43
C GLN A 62 -22.41 3.59 -7.43
N ASN A 63 -23.58 3.02 -7.74
CA ASN A 63 -24.22 1.96 -6.95
C ASN A 63 -24.36 2.28 -5.45
N GLY A 64 -24.52 3.57 -5.11
CA GLY A 64 -24.62 4.04 -3.72
C GLY A 64 -23.31 4.03 -2.94
N ALA A 65 -22.15 3.96 -3.61
CA ALA A 65 -20.84 4.11 -2.99
C ALA A 65 -20.60 5.55 -2.51
N HIS A 66 -20.15 5.67 -1.27
CA HIS A 66 -19.81 6.94 -0.63
C HIS A 66 -18.30 7.24 -0.70
N GLN A 67 -17.46 6.23 -0.92
CA GLN A 67 -16.01 6.34 -1.03
C GLN A 67 -15.46 5.61 -2.26
N GLU A 68 -14.34 6.11 -2.78
CA GLU A 68 -13.51 5.37 -3.75
C GLU A 68 -12.88 4.14 -3.09
N GLY A 69 -12.72 3.07 -3.86
CA GLY A 69 -11.79 1.99 -3.53
C GLY A 69 -10.35 2.42 -3.81
N LYS A 70 -9.40 2.03 -2.95
CA LYS A 70 -8.03 2.57 -2.98
C LYS A 70 -6.98 1.47 -2.85
N VAL A 71 -5.92 1.55 -3.63
CA VAL A 71 -4.76 0.64 -3.53
C VAL A 71 -3.95 0.98 -2.29
N LEU A 72 -3.55 2.26 -2.17
CA LEU A 72 -2.91 2.80 -0.97
C LEU A 72 -3.69 4.01 -0.47
N TRP A 73 -3.97 4.00 0.84
CA TRP A 73 -4.74 5.05 1.48
C TRP A 73 -4.24 5.37 2.90
N THR A 74 -3.84 6.63 3.12
CA THR A 74 -3.74 7.23 4.46
C THR A 74 -4.80 8.31 4.67
N SER A 75 -5.47 8.31 5.83
CA SER A 75 -6.57 9.23 6.15
C SER A 75 -6.27 10.08 7.39
N GLY A 76 -6.75 11.33 7.40
CA GLY A 76 -6.76 12.17 8.61
C GLY A 76 -7.98 11.93 9.51
N TYR A 77 -8.82 10.94 9.17
CA TYR A 77 -10.09 10.70 9.83
C TYR A 77 -9.90 10.09 11.22
N VAL A 78 -10.42 10.77 12.24
CA VAL A 78 -10.42 10.34 13.65
C VAL A 78 -11.83 10.38 14.25
N GLY A 79 -12.84 10.09 13.43
CA GLY A 79 -14.25 10.23 13.78
C GLY A 79 -14.86 11.59 13.40
N ARG A 80 -16.17 11.59 13.13
CA ARG A 80 -16.90 12.79 12.70
C ARG A 80 -16.88 13.89 13.77
N GLY A 81 -16.55 15.11 13.35
CA GLY A 81 -16.58 16.30 14.22
C GLY A 81 -15.26 16.55 14.97
N ASN A 82 -14.29 15.65 14.86
CA ASN A 82 -12.96 15.82 15.42
C ASN A 82 -12.03 16.50 14.41
N GLN A 83 -11.00 17.17 14.94
CA GLN A 83 -9.91 17.74 14.14
C GLN A 83 -9.11 16.63 13.47
N LYS A 84 -8.89 16.75 12.16
CA LYS A 84 -8.09 15.78 11.40
C LYS A 84 -6.69 15.63 11.97
N THR A 85 -6.28 14.38 12.12
CA THR A 85 -4.93 13.99 12.53
C THR A 85 -4.56 12.79 11.68
N GLY A 86 -3.49 12.88 10.88
CA GLY A 86 -3.07 11.75 10.03
C GLY A 86 -2.39 10.66 10.84
N PRO A 87 -2.07 9.52 10.19
CA PRO A 87 -1.23 8.52 10.81
C PRO A 87 0.20 9.01 10.95
N PHE A 88 0.87 8.48 11.96
CA PHE A 88 2.25 8.74 12.33
C PHE A 88 3.11 7.48 12.11
N ASN A 89 4.17 7.58 11.30
CA ASN A 89 5.08 6.47 10.96
C ASN A 89 4.36 5.23 10.40
N SER A 90 3.86 5.35 9.17
CA SER A 90 3.26 4.22 8.44
C SER A 90 4.29 3.48 7.58
N TYR A 91 4.41 2.17 7.73
CA TYR A 91 5.38 1.34 7.02
C TYR A 91 4.69 0.39 6.02
N ILE A 92 4.90 0.58 4.73
CA ILE A 92 4.29 -0.22 3.66
C ILE A 92 5.40 -0.81 2.79
N TYR A 93 5.77 -2.07 2.98
CA TYR A 93 6.90 -2.63 2.25
C TYR A 93 6.80 -4.10 1.90
N ASN A 94 7.50 -4.51 0.83
CA ASN A 94 7.54 -5.90 0.39
C ASN A 94 6.14 -6.50 0.15
N ASN A 95 5.17 -5.71 -0.35
CA ASN A 95 3.87 -6.25 -0.76
C ASN A 95 3.85 -6.48 -2.28
N THR A 96 3.06 -7.46 -2.73
CA THR A 96 2.77 -7.67 -4.15
C THR A 96 1.33 -7.28 -4.44
N ILE A 97 1.13 -6.25 -5.26
CA ILE A 97 -0.17 -5.71 -5.62
C ILE A 97 -0.42 -5.97 -7.10
N TYR A 98 -1.50 -6.68 -7.40
CA TYR A 98 -2.02 -6.84 -8.75
C TYR A 98 -3.43 -6.26 -8.83
N VAL A 99 -3.69 -5.47 -9.88
CA VAL A 99 -5.04 -5.04 -10.24
C VAL A 99 -5.20 -5.15 -11.76
N LYS A 100 -6.16 -5.95 -12.21
CA LYS A 100 -6.43 -6.17 -13.64
C LYS A 100 -6.85 -4.87 -14.36
N GLU A 101 -6.65 -4.87 -15.68
CA GLU A 101 -6.75 -3.68 -16.54
C GLU A 101 -8.11 -2.97 -16.52
N ASP A 102 -9.21 -3.72 -16.35
CA ASP A 102 -10.57 -3.18 -16.35
C ASP A 102 -10.99 -2.56 -15.00
N ILE A 103 -10.11 -2.55 -14.00
CA ILE A 103 -10.34 -1.88 -12.72
C ILE A 103 -9.59 -0.56 -12.67
N ARG A 104 -10.35 0.53 -12.52
CA ARG A 104 -9.80 1.84 -12.14
C ARG A 104 -9.29 1.78 -10.71
N SER A 105 -8.01 2.08 -10.51
CA SER A 105 -7.34 2.03 -9.21
C SER A 105 -7.12 3.44 -8.66
N CYS A 106 -7.33 3.65 -7.37
CA CYS A 106 -7.12 4.97 -6.76
C CYS A 106 -6.00 4.97 -5.71
N PHE A 107 -5.33 6.11 -5.58
CA PHE A 107 -4.36 6.40 -4.50
C PHE A 107 -4.84 7.64 -3.73
N SER A 108 -4.63 7.66 -2.41
CA SER A 108 -5.03 8.78 -1.57
C SER A 108 -4.07 8.94 -0.40
N PHE A 109 -3.42 10.09 -0.29
CA PHE A 109 -2.60 10.41 0.88
C PHE A 109 -3.06 11.76 1.46
N THR A 110 -3.63 11.72 2.67
CA THR A 110 -3.93 12.95 3.41
C THR A 110 -2.65 13.76 3.66
N ARG A 111 -2.73 15.09 3.58
CA ARG A 111 -1.60 15.97 3.92
C ARG A 111 -1.25 15.97 5.41
N THR A 112 -2.14 15.43 6.24
CA THR A 112 -1.94 15.30 7.68
C THR A 112 -1.09 14.10 8.09
N THR A 113 -0.73 13.22 7.14
CA THR A 113 0.21 12.12 7.39
C THR A 113 1.57 12.67 7.77
N GLU A 114 2.19 12.08 8.78
CA GLU A 114 3.54 12.40 9.22
C GLU A 114 4.36 11.11 9.32
N GLY A 115 5.40 10.97 8.51
CA GLY A 115 6.17 9.74 8.45
C GLY A 115 5.46 8.64 7.69
N ILE A 116 5.94 8.37 6.48
CA ILE A 116 5.47 7.25 5.67
C ILE A 116 6.63 6.62 4.90
N LEU A 117 6.73 5.30 4.96
CA LEU A 117 7.69 4.52 4.19
C LEU A 117 6.93 3.62 3.21
N ILE A 118 7.26 3.72 1.92
CA ILE A 118 6.75 2.86 0.86
C ILE A 118 7.95 2.34 0.06
N ALA A 119 8.32 1.07 0.27
CA ALA A 119 9.51 0.51 -0.36
C ALA A 119 9.39 -0.98 -0.67
N ASN A 120 10.17 -1.47 -1.64
CA ASN A 120 10.24 -2.88 -2.03
C ASN A 120 8.89 -3.50 -2.46
N ASN A 121 7.86 -2.72 -2.78
CA ASN A 121 6.58 -3.27 -3.24
C ASN A 121 6.64 -3.53 -4.75
N ILE A 122 5.83 -4.49 -5.23
CA ILE A 122 5.55 -4.68 -6.66
C ILE A 122 4.13 -4.16 -6.93
N PHE A 123 4.00 -3.24 -7.89
CA PHE A 123 2.73 -2.76 -8.42
C PHE A 123 2.55 -3.22 -9.86
N TYR A 124 1.63 -4.15 -10.08
CA TYR A 124 1.18 -4.58 -11.39
C TYR A 124 -0.25 -4.09 -11.61
N ILE A 125 -0.37 -2.89 -12.19
CA ILE A 125 -1.65 -2.21 -12.40
C ILE A 125 -1.67 -1.67 -13.84
N PRO A 126 -2.03 -2.50 -14.83
CA PRO A 126 -2.17 -2.07 -16.22
C PRO A 126 -3.34 -1.09 -16.47
N GLY A 127 -4.32 -1.04 -15.55
CA GLY A 127 -5.48 -0.17 -15.67
C GLY A 127 -5.21 1.30 -15.33
N GLU A 128 -6.24 2.13 -15.47
CA GLU A 128 -6.18 3.55 -15.09
C GLU A 128 -5.90 3.71 -13.59
N THR A 129 -5.01 4.65 -13.25
CA THR A 129 -4.77 5.07 -11.87
C THR A 129 -5.13 6.54 -11.67
N VAL A 130 -5.76 6.85 -10.53
CA VAL A 130 -6.20 8.21 -10.21
C VAL A 130 -5.84 8.59 -8.78
N ASP A 131 -5.39 9.83 -8.61
CA ASP A 131 -5.23 10.45 -7.31
C ASP A 131 -6.58 11.01 -6.85
N VAL A 132 -7.04 10.53 -5.70
CA VAL A 132 -8.28 10.96 -5.06
C VAL A 132 -8.00 11.54 -3.68
N SER A 133 -6.79 12.08 -3.46
CA SER A 133 -6.42 12.72 -2.20
C SER A 133 -7.39 13.85 -1.86
N GLY A 134 -7.93 13.82 -0.65
CA GLY A 134 -8.95 14.77 -0.17
C GLY A 134 -10.41 14.38 -0.48
N ASP A 135 -10.67 13.19 -1.05
CA ASP A 135 -12.04 12.72 -1.33
C ASP A 135 -12.80 12.19 -0.11
N GLN A 136 -12.14 12.10 1.05
CA GLN A 136 -12.57 11.26 2.18
C GLN A 136 -13.73 11.83 2.99
N ASP A 137 -13.80 13.15 3.17
CA ASP A 137 -14.89 13.79 3.89
C ASP A 137 -15.13 15.23 3.41
N THR A 138 -16.04 15.94 4.08
CA THR A 138 -16.37 17.34 3.76
C THR A 138 -15.40 18.35 4.39
N GLN A 139 -14.47 17.90 5.23
CA GLN A 139 -13.51 18.79 5.87
C GLN A 139 -12.37 19.07 4.89
N VAL A 140 -12.23 20.34 4.50
CA VAL A 140 -11.13 20.77 3.64
C VAL A 140 -9.81 20.60 4.38
N GLU A 141 -8.88 19.85 3.80
CA GLU A 141 -7.51 19.77 4.30
C GLU A 141 -6.77 21.09 4.04
N ASP A 142 -5.94 21.51 5.00
CA ASP A 142 -5.06 22.65 4.82
C ASP A 142 -4.06 22.35 3.69
N GLN A 143 -4.17 23.11 2.61
CA GLN A 143 -3.37 22.94 1.40
C GLN A 143 -1.90 23.33 1.61
N ASN A 144 -1.58 24.04 2.70
CA ASN A 144 -0.21 24.39 3.05
C ASN A 144 0.54 23.25 3.75
N LEU A 145 -0.16 22.22 4.22
CA LEU A 145 0.47 21.05 4.81
C LEU A 145 1.16 20.20 3.74
N THR A 146 2.36 19.75 4.06
CA THR A 146 3.10 18.76 3.27
C THR A 146 3.36 17.54 4.14
N ILE A 147 3.24 16.35 3.55
CA ILE A 147 3.60 15.10 4.24
C ILE A 147 5.09 15.14 4.55
N SER A 148 5.42 15.14 5.85
CA SER A 148 6.80 15.15 6.34
C SER A 148 7.34 13.72 6.46
N ASN A 149 8.68 13.60 6.50
CA ASN A 149 9.38 12.33 6.75
C ASN A 149 8.99 11.19 5.79
N VAL A 150 8.90 11.51 4.50
CA VAL A 150 8.54 10.56 3.45
C VAL A 150 9.77 9.75 3.00
N VAL A 151 9.66 8.43 3.03
CA VAL A 151 10.61 7.48 2.43
C VAL A 151 9.88 6.67 1.37
N PHE A 152 9.80 7.18 0.14
CA PHE A 152 9.19 6.49 -0.98
C PHE A 152 10.27 6.18 -2.02
N ALA A 153 10.69 4.92 -2.09
CA ALA A 153 11.82 4.49 -2.92
C ALA A 153 11.77 2.99 -3.20
N ASN A 154 12.44 2.54 -4.26
CA ASN A 154 12.77 1.12 -4.47
C ASN A 154 11.54 0.21 -4.64
N ASN A 155 10.49 0.69 -5.31
CA ASN A 155 9.34 -0.13 -5.68
C ASN A 155 9.41 -0.47 -7.17
N LEU A 156 8.86 -1.62 -7.54
CA LEU A 156 8.69 -2.03 -8.93
C LEU A 156 7.30 -1.65 -9.43
N TYR A 157 7.26 -1.04 -10.60
CA TYR A 157 6.03 -0.74 -11.33
C TYR A 157 6.04 -1.47 -12.67
N GLN A 158 4.95 -2.14 -13.03
CA GLN A 158 4.82 -2.71 -14.37
C GLN A 158 4.94 -1.63 -15.46
N ASN A 159 4.43 -0.43 -15.16
CA ASN A 159 4.52 0.76 -16.01
C ASN A 159 4.89 2.00 -15.18
N ILE A 160 5.68 2.91 -15.75
CA ILE A 160 6.06 4.17 -15.11
C ILE A 160 4.87 5.09 -14.78
N SER A 161 3.72 4.93 -15.45
CA SER A 161 2.53 5.77 -15.23
C SER A 161 1.64 5.32 -14.08
N ILE A 162 1.97 4.24 -13.36
CA ILE A 162 1.12 3.70 -12.28
C ILE A 162 0.87 4.73 -11.18
N LEU A 163 1.88 5.51 -10.79
CA LEU A 163 1.66 6.59 -9.82
C LEU A 163 1.11 7.84 -10.53
N PRO A 164 -0.09 8.32 -10.17
CA PRO A 164 -0.62 9.56 -10.73
C PRO A 164 0.31 10.74 -10.44
N GLY A 165 0.61 11.53 -11.47
CA GLY A 165 1.57 12.64 -11.36
C GLY A 165 1.16 13.77 -10.41
N SER A 166 -0.13 13.84 -10.04
CA SER A 166 -0.70 14.80 -9.10
C SER A 166 -0.49 14.47 -7.63
N LEU A 167 -0.05 13.24 -7.32
CA LEU A 167 0.24 12.84 -5.94
C LEU A 167 1.27 13.79 -5.31
N THR A 168 1.06 14.09 -4.02
CA THR A 168 1.91 14.98 -3.23
C THR A 168 3.27 14.37 -2.88
N ILE A 169 3.39 13.05 -2.94
CA ILE A 169 4.60 12.27 -2.72
C ILE A 169 4.90 11.40 -3.93
N LYS A 170 6.18 11.11 -4.17
CA LYS A 170 6.64 10.37 -5.35
C LYS A 170 7.72 9.37 -4.97
N ASP A 171 7.77 8.27 -5.69
CA ASP A 171 8.89 7.34 -5.61
C ASP A 171 10.17 8.00 -6.19
N SER A 172 11.22 8.01 -5.39
CA SER A 172 12.50 8.64 -5.73
C SER A 172 13.45 7.71 -6.49
N ASN A 173 13.22 6.40 -6.47
CA ASN A 173 14.05 5.40 -7.15
C ASN A 173 13.19 4.21 -7.64
N PRO A 174 12.29 4.45 -8.62
CA PRO A 174 11.40 3.41 -9.11
C PRO A 174 12.13 2.44 -10.04
N PHE A 175 11.77 1.16 -9.97
CA PHE A 175 12.05 0.19 -11.02
C PHE A 175 10.84 0.11 -11.95
N VAL A 176 11.09 -0.14 -13.23
CA VAL A 176 10.04 -0.36 -14.21
C VAL A 176 10.31 -1.65 -14.96
N GLY A 177 9.32 -2.53 -15.01
CA GLY A 177 9.42 -3.78 -15.74
C GLY A 177 8.36 -4.79 -15.33
N ASP A 178 8.19 -5.82 -16.15
CA ASP A 178 7.29 -6.93 -15.85
C ASP A 178 7.94 -7.90 -14.84
N PRO A 179 7.33 -8.13 -13.65
CA PRO A 179 7.81 -9.13 -12.70
C PRO A 179 7.74 -10.57 -13.24
N GLY A 180 6.94 -10.81 -14.30
CA GLY A 180 6.75 -12.12 -14.89
C GLY A 180 6.08 -13.08 -13.91
N PHE A 181 4.90 -12.75 -13.39
CA PHE A 181 4.18 -13.63 -12.47
C PHE A 181 3.90 -15.00 -13.10
N GLN A 182 3.93 -16.08 -12.31
CA GLN A 182 3.66 -17.45 -12.76
C GLN A 182 2.34 -17.58 -13.54
N ASN A 183 1.31 -16.84 -13.10
CA ASN A 183 0.00 -16.84 -13.74
C ASN A 183 -0.72 -15.50 -13.50
N THR A 184 -0.31 -14.46 -14.23
CA THR A 184 -0.90 -13.11 -14.13
C THR A 184 -2.43 -13.14 -14.24
N GLY A 185 -3.13 -12.60 -13.23
CA GLY A 185 -4.59 -12.55 -13.18
C GLY A 185 -5.26 -13.76 -12.53
N GLY A 186 -4.48 -14.72 -12.05
CA GLY A 186 -4.99 -15.80 -11.19
C GLY A 186 -5.48 -15.31 -9.82
N SER A 187 -6.03 -16.23 -9.04
CA SER A 187 -6.67 -15.96 -7.73
C SER A 187 -5.90 -16.52 -6.55
N GLU A 188 -4.84 -17.29 -6.80
CA GLU A 188 -4.03 -17.94 -5.77
C GLU A 188 -2.76 -17.13 -5.50
N PRO A 189 -2.24 -17.11 -4.26
CA PRO A 189 -0.95 -16.47 -3.97
C PRO A 189 0.18 -16.95 -4.87
N SER A 190 0.19 -18.25 -5.23
CA SER A 190 1.24 -18.85 -6.06
C SER A 190 1.25 -18.31 -7.48
N ASP A 191 0.13 -17.77 -7.95
CA ASP A 191 0.03 -17.14 -9.27
C ASP A 191 0.92 -15.89 -9.37
N TYR A 192 1.21 -15.25 -8.22
CA TYR A 192 1.97 -13.99 -8.11
C TYR A 192 3.41 -14.19 -7.64
N VAL A 193 3.93 -15.42 -7.69
CA VAL A 193 5.38 -15.67 -7.58
C VAL A 193 6.04 -15.08 -8.83
N PRO A 194 6.96 -14.12 -8.71
CA PRO A 194 7.64 -13.55 -9.88
C PRO A 194 8.64 -14.55 -10.48
N THR A 195 8.85 -14.48 -11.79
CA THR A 195 9.85 -15.31 -12.51
C THR A 195 11.00 -14.49 -13.08
N ASN A 196 10.89 -13.16 -13.10
CA ASN A 196 11.93 -12.28 -13.60
C ASN A 196 13.04 -12.07 -12.55
N LEU A 197 14.00 -13.00 -12.50
CA LEU A 197 15.09 -12.97 -11.52
C LEU A 197 15.92 -11.68 -11.57
N GLU A 198 16.20 -11.15 -12.76
CA GLU A 198 17.04 -9.96 -12.92
C GLU A 198 16.40 -8.70 -12.30
N LEU A 199 15.08 -8.65 -12.29
CA LEU A 199 14.31 -7.51 -11.80
C LEU A 199 13.95 -7.62 -10.32
N ILE A 200 13.87 -8.84 -9.79
CA ILE A 200 13.30 -9.10 -8.46
C ILE A 200 14.35 -9.57 -7.46
N LYS A 201 15.22 -10.49 -7.87
CA LYS A 201 16.12 -11.19 -6.95
C LYS A 201 17.17 -10.26 -6.35
N ASP A 202 17.26 -10.21 -5.03
CA ASP A 202 18.17 -9.37 -4.25
C ASP A 202 18.07 -7.87 -4.61
N LYS A 203 16.92 -7.41 -5.13
CA LYS A 203 16.69 -6.01 -5.55
C LYS A 203 16.03 -5.14 -4.49
N GLY A 204 15.52 -5.73 -3.42
CA GLY A 204 15.01 -4.99 -2.27
C GLY A 204 16.13 -4.33 -1.47
N ILE A 205 15.78 -3.27 -0.76
CA ILE A 205 16.67 -2.62 0.21
C ILE A 205 16.34 -3.07 1.64
N LYS A 206 17.34 -3.03 2.52
CA LYS A 206 17.08 -3.15 3.96
C LYS A 206 16.22 -1.97 4.43
N ILE A 207 15.05 -2.27 5.00
CA ILE A 207 14.16 -1.26 5.55
C ILE A 207 14.79 -0.62 6.78
N GLN A 208 14.87 0.71 6.76
CA GLN A 208 15.31 1.54 7.87
C GLN A 208 14.10 2.22 8.52
N MET A 209 14.27 2.69 9.75
CA MET A 209 13.26 3.52 10.39
C MET A 209 13.05 4.81 9.59
N ILE A 210 11.80 5.29 9.57
CA ILE A 210 11.44 6.59 9.02
C ILE A 210 12.29 7.68 9.71
N PRO A 211 12.77 8.72 9.01
CA PRO A 211 13.52 9.80 9.64
C PRO A 211 12.76 10.41 10.83
N GLY A 212 13.42 10.43 12.00
CA GLY A 212 12.82 10.92 13.24
C GLY A 212 12.02 9.88 14.03
N ASP A 213 11.76 8.69 13.47
CA ASP A 213 11.19 7.58 14.22
C ASP A 213 12.27 6.90 15.07
N ALA A 214 12.14 7.03 16.39
CA ALA A 214 13.07 6.47 17.36
C ALA A 214 12.80 4.99 17.67
N VAL A 215 11.64 4.45 17.29
CA VAL A 215 11.17 3.12 17.70
C VAL A 215 11.03 2.19 16.50
N GLY A 216 10.49 2.68 15.38
CA GLY A 216 10.05 1.82 14.29
C GLY A 216 8.85 0.96 14.69
N LEU A 217 8.78 -0.26 14.14
CA LEU A 217 7.79 -1.25 14.56
C LEU A 217 8.29 -2.00 15.81
N THR A 218 7.42 -2.20 16.80
CA THR A 218 7.74 -2.94 18.04
C THR A 218 8.19 -4.38 17.79
N VAL A 219 7.71 -5.00 16.71
CA VAL A 219 8.10 -6.35 16.27
C VAL A 219 9.36 -6.35 15.39
N GLY A 220 9.96 -5.18 15.17
CA GLY A 220 11.12 -4.98 14.29
C GLY A 220 10.75 -4.83 12.81
N LEU A 221 11.62 -4.15 12.07
CA LEU A 221 11.51 -3.94 10.62
C LEU A 221 12.08 -5.12 9.81
N ASP A 222 13.09 -5.80 10.35
CA ASP A 222 13.70 -6.96 9.71
C ASP A 222 12.76 -8.17 9.80
N VAL A 223 12.38 -8.72 8.65
CA VAL A 223 11.56 -9.93 8.52
C VAL A 223 12.46 -11.12 8.16
N LYS A 224 12.10 -12.33 8.61
CA LYS A 224 12.91 -13.55 8.40
C LYS A 224 12.37 -14.47 7.31
N THR A 225 11.10 -14.33 6.95
CA THR A 225 10.48 -15.14 5.92
C THR A 225 9.60 -14.31 5.00
N ASP A 226 9.32 -14.81 3.80
CA ASP A 226 8.36 -14.23 2.88
C ASP A 226 6.91 -14.67 3.18
N PHE A 227 5.98 -14.35 2.27
CA PHE A 227 4.58 -14.77 2.32
C PHE A 227 4.38 -16.30 2.48
N PHE A 228 5.22 -17.12 1.84
CA PHE A 228 5.12 -18.59 1.88
C PHE A 228 5.95 -19.23 3.00
N GLY A 229 6.66 -18.43 3.80
CA GLY A 229 7.55 -18.93 4.84
C GLY A 229 8.95 -19.27 4.33
N ASN A 230 9.31 -18.89 3.10
CA ASN A 230 10.68 -19.06 2.59
C ASN A 230 11.64 -18.12 3.34
N PRO A 231 12.84 -18.59 3.72
CA PRO A 231 13.79 -17.76 4.46
C PRO A 231 14.39 -16.65 3.60
N ILE A 232 14.40 -15.43 4.14
CA ILE A 232 15.13 -14.29 3.57
C ILE A 232 16.58 -14.38 4.05
N LYS A 233 17.53 -14.59 3.12
CA LYS A 233 18.94 -14.87 3.46
C LYS A 233 19.89 -13.70 3.25
N GLU A 234 19.65 -12.89 2.22
CA GLU A 234 20.53 -11.79 1.81
C GLU A 234 19.74 -10.48 1.80
N LEU A 235 19.81 -9.70 0.72
CA LEU A 235 18.86 -8.62 0.48
C LEU A 235 17.51 -9.24 0.15
N PRO A 236 16.40 -8.67 0.65
CA PRO A 236 15.09 -9.18 0.31
C PRO A 236 14.85 -8.99 -1.20
N ASP A 237 14.07 -9.88 -1.77
CA ASP A 237 13.52 -9.70 -3.10
C ASP A 237 12.49 -8.56 -3.09
N LEU A 238 12.18 -8.01 -4.28
CA LEU A 238 11.03 -7.11 -4.40
C LEU A 238 9.72 -7.89 -4.26
N GLY A 239 8.75 -7.28 -3.58
CA GLY A 239 7.43 -7.86 -3.36
C GLY A 239 7.39 -8.81 -2.17
N ALA A 240 6.33 -9.61 -2.13
CA ALA A 240 5.96 -10.44 -0.98
C ALA A 240 6.59 -11.84 -0.98
N VAL A 241 7.29 -12.23 -2.05
CA VAL A 241 7.76 -13.60 -2.27
C VAL A 241 9.24 -13.59 -2.62
N GLU A 242 10.02 -14.41 -1.93
CA GLU A 242 11.43 -14.66 -2.22
C GLU A 242 11.55 -15.74 -3.30
N ILE A 243 12.38 -15.48 -4.30
CA ILE A 243 12.63 -16.37 -5.42
C ILE A 243 13.91 -17.18 -5.17
N GLN A 244 13.77 -18.50 -5.27
CA GLN A 244 14.88 -19.45 -5.05
C GLN A 244 15.94 -19.39 -6.16
#